data_AF-A0A0K0G6N9-F1
#
_entry.id   AF-A0A0K0G6N9-F1
#
_cell.length_a   1.000
_cell.length_b   1.000
_cell.length_c   1.000
_cell.angle_alpha   90.00
_cell.angle_beta   90.00
_cell.angle_gamma   90.00
#
_symmetry.space_group_name_H-M   'P 1'
#
loop_
_entity.id
_entity.type
_entity.pdbx_description
1 polymer ?
#
loop_
_entity_poly.entity_id
_entity_poly.type
_entity_poly.pdbx_seq_one_letter_code
_entity_poly.pdbx_strand_id
1 'polypeptide(L)'
;MDDREFRHAMGRFATGVTVITTNDGENVHGMTANAFMSVSLDPKLITISIDNHANMLGKIKESGQFGVNFLSDEQQDISMHFAGQKAKDGGIEFDEIEGIPAIKDSLASVVCDVDQTIVVGDHTLFIGKVRDFKLTEGDPLIFFCGKYGSYKQKEYVR
;
A
#
# COMPACT_ATOMS: atom_id res chain seq x y z
N MET A 1 27.75 2.86 7.11
CA MET A 1 26.61 2.61 8.02
C MET A 1 26.17 1.18 7.77
N ASP A 2 25.86 0.41 8.81
CA ASP A 2 25.41 -0.97 8.64
C ASP A 2 23.95 -0.99 8.15
N ASP A 3 23.64 -1.84 7.16
CA ASP A 3 22.31 -1.94 6.56
C ASP A 3 21.24 -2.37 7.57
N ARG A 4 21.63 -3.15 8.58
CA ARG A 4 20.73 -3.55 9.66
C ARG A 4 20.43 -2.37 10.58
N GLU A 5 21.43 -1.55 10.92
CA GLU A 5 21.22 -0.33 11.70
C GLU A 5 20.30 0.66 10.98
N PHE A 6 20.51 0.86 9.67
CA PHE A 6 19.64 1.71 8.87
C PHE A 6 18.20 1.20 8.86
N ARG A 7 17.97 -0.10 8.59
CA ARG A 7 16.63 -0.69 8.62
C ARG A 7 15.97 -0.63 10.01
N HIS A 8 16.74 -0.82 11.07
CA HIS A 8 16.23 -0.66 12.43
C HIS A 8 15.80 0.78 12.70
N ALA A 9 16.55 1.78 12.23
CA ALA A 9 16.19 3.18 12.35
C ALA A 9 14.90 3.49 11.58
N MET A 10 14.78 3.03 10.33
CA MET A 10 13.57 3.23 9.51
C MET A 10 12.33 2.56 10.13
N GLY A 11 12.50 1.37 10.73
CA GLY A 11 11.42 0.68 11.45
C GLY A 11 10.90 1.40 12.70
N ARG A 12 11.54 2.49 13.15
CA ARG A 12 11.03 3.33 14.24
C ARG A 12 9.95 4.31 13.80
N PHE A 13 9.74 4.51 12.50
CA PHE A 13 8.60 5.26 12.00
C PHE A 13 7.43 4.29 11.82
N ALA A 14 6.43 4.38 12.70
CA ALA A 14 5.25 3.54 12.61
C ALA A 14 4.42 3.93 11.39
N THR A 15 3.89 2.93 10.68
CA THR A 15 3.05 3.13 9.50
C THR A 15 1.77 2.33 9.61
N GLY A 16 0.75 2.73 8.86
CA GLY A 16 -0.26 1.77 8.43
C GLY A 16 0.36 0.73 7.48
N VAL A 17 -0.42 -0.29 7.12
CA VAL A 17 -0.04 -1.26 6.10
C VAL A 17 -0.95 -1.06 4.89
N THR A 18 -0.36 -1.08 3.69
CA THR A 18 -1.12 -0.99 2.46
C THR A 18 -0.84 -2.18 1.55
N VAL A 19 -1.78 -2.49 0.66
CA VAL A 19 -1.53 -3.32 -0.52
C VAL A 19 -1.72 -2.48 -1.76
N ILE A 20 -0.68 -2.46 -2.58
CA ILE A 20 -0.71 -1.87 -3.91
C ILE A 20 -1.30 -2.89 -4.85
N THR A 21 -2.33 -2.51 -5.59
CA THR A 21 -3.01 -3.36 -6.56
C THR A 21 -2.92 -2.78 -7.97
N THR A 22 -2.89 -3.65 -8.97
CA THR A 22 -3.06 -3.27 -10.37
C THR A 22 -3.64 -4.47 -11.12
N ASN A 23 -4.01 -4.30 -12.38
CA ASN A 23 -4.41 -5.41 -13.25
C ASN A 23 -3.81 -5.24 -14.64
N ASP A 24 -3.71 -6.35 -15.37
CA ASP A 24 -3.35 -6.40 -16.80
C ASP A 24 -4.55 -6.76 -17.68
N GLY A 25 -5.77 -6.46 -17.23
CA GLY A 25 -7.03 -6.80 -17.89
C GLY A 25 -7.49 -8.26 -17.70
N GLU A 26 -6.57 -9.18 -17.39
CA GLU A 26 -6.89 -10.59 -17.13
C GLU A 26 -6.66 -10.98 -15.67
N ASN A 27 -5.59 -10.47 -15.05
CA ASN A 27 -5.18 -10.87 -13.71
C ASN A 27 -5.02 -9.67 -12.79
N VAL A 28 -5.39 -9.86 -11.53
CA VAL A 28 -5.10 -8.90 -10.44
C VAL A 28 -3.72 -9.21 -9.87
N HIS A 29 -2.91 -8.16 -9.74
CA HIS A 29 -1.60 -8.20 -9.11
C HIS A 29 -1.65 -7.39 -7.83
N GLY A 30 -1.00 -7.88 -6.76
CA GLY A 30 -0.93 -7.20 -5.48
C GLY A 30 0.45 -7.26 -4.84
N MET A 31 0.82 -6.23 -4.07
CA MET A 31 2.07 -6.17 -3.33
C MET A 31 1.87 -5.40 -2.03
N THR A 32 2.24 -5.99 -0.90
CA THR A 32 2.22 -5.28 0.39
C THR A 32 3.31 -4.21 0.40
N ALA A 33 2.94 -3.00 0.77
CA ALA A 33 3.85 -1.88 0.94
C ALA A 33 3.45 -1.04 2.15
N ASN A 34 4.44 -0.42 2.78
CA ASN A 34 4.21 0.64 3.77
C ASN A 34 5.00 1.92 3.47
N ALA A 35 5.73 1.95 2.35
CA ALA A 35 6.36 3.14 1.81
C ALA A 35 5.35 3.93 0.95
N PHE A 36 4.32 4.46 1.61
CA PHE A 36 3.25 5.28 1.04
C PHE A 36 3.23 6.65 1.71
N MET A 37 2.87 7.70 0.96
CA MET A 37 2.68 9.04 1.50
C MET A 37 1.67 9.85 0.67
N SER A 38 0.88 10.70 1.34
CA SER A 38 0.12 11.77 0.67
C SER A 38 1.05 12.94 0.30
N VAL A 39 0.93 13.45 -0.92
CA VAL A 39 1.87 14.44 -1.48
C VAL A 39 1.23 15.81 -1.66
N SER A 40 0.03 15.88 -2.24
CA SER A 40 -0.62 17.14 -2.59
C SER A 40 -2.13 17.06 -2.49
N LEU A 41 -2.77 18.18 -2.15
CA LEU A 41 -4.23 18.33 -2.14
C LEU A 41 -4.78 18.91 -3.44
N ASP A 42 -4.02 19.77 -4.13
CA ASP A 42 -4.41 20.35 -5.41
C ASP A 42 -3.20 20.48 -6.37
N PRO A 43 -3.06 19.58 -7.36
CA PRO A 43 -3.90 18.41 -7.62
C PRO A 43 -3.75 17.35 -6.51
N LYS A 44 -4.71 16.43 -6.40
CA LYS A 44 -4.67 15.32 -5.44
C LYS A 44 -3.61 14.31 -5.85
N LEU A 45 -2.48 14.29 -5.14
CA LEU A 45 -1.35 13.41 -5.44
C LEU A 45 -0.95 12.58 -4.22
N ILE A 46 -0.55 11.34 -4.48
CA ILE A 46 0.08 10.43 -3.53
C ILE A 46 1.37 9.87 -4.13
N THR A 47 2.20 9.23 -3.31
CA THR A 47 3.36 8.47 -3.78
C THR A 47 3.44 7.11 -3.13
N ILE A 48 3.91 6.13 -3.90
CA ILE A 48 4.36 4.83 -3.41
C ILE A 48 5.81 4.61 -3.84
N SER A 49 6.59 3.92 -3.00
CA SER A 49 7.96 3.52 -3.31
C SER A 49 8.02 2.01 -3.53
N ILE A 50 8.55 1.58 -4.68
CA ILE A 50 8.62 0.17 -5.06
C ILE A 50 10.07 -0.21 -5.34
N ASP A 51 10.53 -1.31 -4.75
CA ASP A 51 11.85 -1.88 -4.99
C ASP A 51 12.04 -2.21 -6.48
N ASN A 52 13.21 -1.89 -7.04
CA ASN A 52 13.47 -2.05 -8.46
C ASN A 52 13.46 -3.51 -8.95
N HIS A 53 13.54 -4.47 -8.03
CA HIS A 53 13.45 -5.92 -8.29
C HIS A 53 12.04 -6.49 -8.06
N ALA A 54 11.09 -5.70 -7.55
CA ALA A 54 9.73 -6.17 -7.35
C ALA A 54 8.99 -6.32 -8.69
N ASN A 55 8.34 -7.47 -8.91
CA ASN A 55 7.51 -7.71 -10.11
C ASN A 55 6.42 -6.63 -10.30
N MET A 56 5.92 -6.06 -9.20
CA MET A 56 4.92 -4.99 -9.21
C MET A 56 5.39 -3.74 -9.99
N LEU A 57 6.69 -3.45 -10.01
CA LEU A 57 7.22 -2.30 -10.75
C LEU A 57 6.89 -2.39 -12.24
N GLY A 58 7.09 -3.57 -12.85
CA GLY A 58 6.76 -3.81 -14.25
C GLY A 58 5.26 -3.70 -14.49
N LYS A 59 4.46 -4.31 -13.60
CA LYS A 59 3.00 -4.30 -13.71
C LYS A 59 2.40 -2.90 -13.66
N ILE A 60 2.88 -2.01 -12.80
CA ILE A 60 2.40 -0.62 -12.75
C ILE A 60 2.88 0.19 -13.94
N LYS A 61 4.11 -0.03 -14.41
CA LYS A 61 4.62 0.64 -15.62
C LYS A 61 3.80 0.27 -16.86
N GLU A 62 3.41 -0.99 -16.96
CA GLU A 62 2.60 -1.51 -18.06
C GLU A 62 1.15 -1.04 -17.98
N SER A 63 0.53 -1.08 -16.79
CA SER A 63 -0.87 -0.68 -16.61
C SER A 63 -1.08 0.84 -16.65
N GLY A 64 -0.08 1.62 -16.22
CA GLY A 64 -0.19 3.08 -16.06
C GLY A 64 -1.12 3.53 -14.92
N GLN A 65 -1.60 2.58 -14.11
CA GLN A 65 -2.58 2.81 -13.05
C GLN A 65 -2.36 1.86 -11.88
N PHE A 66 -2.76 2.27 -10.67
CA PHE A 66 -2.66 1.44 -9.47
C PHE A 66 -3.67 1.85 -8.39
N GLY A 67 -4.02 0.88 -7.54
CA GLY A 67 -4.79 1.07 -6.32
C GLY A 67 -3.89 1.00 -5.08
N VAL A 68 -4.25 1.74 -4.03
CA VAL A 68 -3.63 1.69 -2.71
C VAL A 68 -4.71 1.34 -1.69
N ASN A 69 -4.59 0.18 -1.07
CA ASN A 69 -5.58 -0.36 -0.13
C ASN A 69 -5.02 -0.32 1.27
N PHE A 70 -5.58 0.51 2.14
CA PHE A 70 -5.19 0.68 3.54
C PHE A 70 -5.85 -0.41 4.35
N LEU A 71 -5.06 -1.32 4.91
CA LEU A 71 -5.57 -2.51 5.55
C LEU A 71 -6.12 -2.21 6.96
N SER A 72 -7.24 -2.84 7.29
CA SER A 72 -7.75 -2.90 8.66
C SER A 72 -6.94 -3.90 9.51
N ASP A 73 -7.04 -3.79 10.82
CA ASP A 73 -6.36 -4.66 11.78
C ASP A 73 -6.75 -6.15 11.65
N GLU A 74 -7.91 -6.44 11.05
CA GLU A 74 -8.37 -7.78 10.70
C GLU A 74 -7.67 -8.39 9.47
N GLN A 75 -6.96 -7.58 8.67
CA GLN A 75 -6.41 -7.99 7.36
C GLN A 75 -4.90 -8.31 7.38
N GLN A 76 -4.38 -8.78 8.53
CA GLN A 76 -2.97 -9.19 8.64
C GLN A 76 -2.60 -10.32 7.66
N ASP A 77 -3.52 -11.26 7.42
CA ASP A 77 -3.32 -12.38 6.50
C ASP A 77 -3.19 -11.92 5.03
N ILE A 78 -3.97 -10.92 4.62
CA ILE A 78 -3.86 -10.26 3.31
C ILE A 78 -2.48 -9.60 3.17
N SER A 79 -2.02 -8.88 4.20
CA SER A 79 -0.68 -8.30 4.23
C SER A 79 0.41 -9.37 4.04
N MET A 80 0.31 -10.49 4.76
CA MET A 80 1.28 -11.58 4.64
C MET A 80 1.24 -12.27 3.26
N HIS A 81 0.06 -12.37 2.65
CA HIS A 81 -0.10 -12.93 1.31
C HIS A 81 0.62 -12.09 0.26
N PHE A 82 0.34 -10.79 0.20
CA PHE A 82 0.95 -9.90 -0.78
C PHE A 82 2.39 -9.49 -0.44
N ALA A 83 2.90 -9.85 0.74
CA ALA A 83 4.31 -9.81 1.08
C ALA A 83 5.07 -11.11 0.68
N GLY A 84 4.37 -12.11 0.13
CA GLY A 84 4.96 -13.41 -0.23
C GLY A 84 5.35 -14.27 0.98
N GLN A 85 4.84 -13.97 2.17
CA GLN A 85 5.22 -14.64 3.42
C GLN A 85 4.33 -15.85 3.73
N LYS A 86 3.02 -15.72 3.53
CA LYS A 86 2.05 -16.79 3.78
C LYS A 86 0.82 -16.58 2.90
N ALA A 87 0.41 -17.60 2.15
CA ALA A 87 -0.82 -17.53 1.39
C ALA A 87 -2.05 -17.40 2.32
N LYS A 88 -3.00 -16.52 1.97
CA LYS A 88 -4.28 -16.40 2.65
C LYS A 88 -5.19 -17.57 2.29
N ASP A 89 -5.79 -18.19 3.30
CA ASP A 89 -6.78 -19.23 3.11
C ASP A 89 -8.09 -18.63 2.59
N GLY A 90 -8.77 -19.33 1.68
CA GLY A 90 -10.07 -18.88 1.14
C GLY A 90 -10.00 -17.78 0.08
N GLY A 91 -8.81 -17.42 -0.41
CA GLY A 91 -8.64 -16.43 -1.47
C GLY A 91 -8.80 -14.99 -0.99
N ILE A 92 -8.76 -14.05 -1.94
CA ILE A 92 -8.86 -12.60 -1.68
C ILE A 92 -10.02 -12.06 -2.52
N GLU A 93 -10.95 -11.41 -1.85
CA GLU A 93 -12.08 -10.76 -2.50
C GLU A 93 -11.68 -9.34 -2.91
N PHE A 94 -12.04 -8.98 -4.13
CA PHE A 94 -11.80 -7.66 -4.68
C PHE A 94 -13.12 -7.00 -5.09
N ASP A 95 -13.29 -5.76 -4.67
CA ASP A 95 -14.18 -4.81 -5.30
C ASP A 95 -13.47 -4.17 -6.52
N GLU A 96 -14.19 -3.31 -7.25
CA GLU A 96 -13.63 -2.50 -8.32
C GLU A 96 -13.98 -1.03 -8.11
N ILE A 97 -13.01 -0.15 -8.31
CA ILE A 97 -13.21 1.31 -8.34
C ILE A 97 -12.59 1.79 -9.65
N GLU A 98 -13.40 2.32 -10.56
CA GLU A 98 -12.91 2.87 -11.84
C GLU A 98 -12.10 1.86 -12.69
N GLY A 99 -12.45 0.56 -12.65
CA GLY A 99 -11.71 -0.49 -13.37
C GLY A 99 -10.44 -0.99 -12.66
N ILE A 100 -10.13 -0.47 -11.47
CA ILE A 100 -8.94 -0.83 -10.69
C ILE A 100 -9.37 -1.68 -9.48
N PRO A 101 -8.73 -2.85 -9.26
CA PRO A 101 -9.10 -3.76 -8.17
C PRO A 101 -8.81 -3.13 -6.81
N ALA A 102 -9.81 -3.16 -5.94
CA ALA A 102 -9.74 -2.71 -4.56
C ALA A 102 -9.97 -3.90 -3.62
N ILE A 103 -9.15 -4.05 -2.59
CA ILE A 103 -9.33 -5.15 -1.64
C ILE A 103 -10.57 -4.87 -0.80
N LYS A 104 -11.50 -5.81 -0.81
CA LYS A 104 -12.74 -5.69 -0.04
C LYS A 104 -12.44 -5.50 1.45
N ASP A 105 -13.24 -4.66 2.10
CA ASP A 105 -13.16 -4.34 3.53
C ASP A 105 -11.85 -3.64 3.98
N SER A 106 -11.08 -3.09 3.02
CA SER A 106 -10.00 -2.15 3.35
C SER A 106 -10.57 -0.86 3.95
N LEU A 107 -9.85 -0.26 4.92
CA LEU A 107 -10.23 1.02 5.54
C LEU A 107 -10.35 2.15 4.52
N ALA A 108 -9.46 2.13 3.53
CA ALA A 108 -9.56 2.98 2.38
C ALA A 108 -9.00 2.26 1.15
N SER A 109 -9.58 2.54 0.00
CA SER A 109 -9.04 2.12 -1.30
C SER A 109 -8.99 3.34 -2.20
N VAL A 110 -7.79 3.74 -2.59
CA VAL A 110 -7.54 4.93 -3.41
C VAL A 110 -7.00 4.48 -4.76
N VAL A 111 -7.60 4.94 -5.86
CA VAL A 111 -7.18 4.54 -7.21
C VAL A 111 -6.59 5.71 -7.98
N CYS A 112 -5.49 5.44 -8.67
CA CYS A 112 -4.63 6.47 -9.25
C CYS A 112 -4.20 6.12 -10.68
N ASP A 113 -4.08 7.15 -11.50
CA ASP A 113 -3.23 7.09 -12.70
C ASP A 113 -1.80 7.48 -12.32
N VAL A 114 -0.80 6.88 -12.98
CA VAL A 114 0.60 7.27 -12.80
C VAL A 114 0.82 8.65 -13.44
N ASP A 115 1.18 9.64 -12.62
CA ASP A 115 1.53 10.99 -13.05
C ASP A 115 3.02 11.09 -13.39
N GLN A 116 3.88 10.59 -12.49
CA GLN A 116 5.33 10.61 -12.64
C GLN A 116 5.98 9.34 -12.09
N THR A 117 7.13 9.00 -12.64
CA THR A 117 7.98 7.89 -12.18
C THR A 117 9.39 8.41 -11.98
N ILE A 118 9.94 8.24 -10.77
CA ILE A 118 11.25 8.77 -10.39
C ILE A 118 12.09 7.65 -9.80
N VAL A 119 13.20 7.30 -10.45
CA VAL A 119 14.15 6.30 -9.92
C VAL A 119 15.00 6.95 -8.84
N VAL A 120 14.99 6.38 -7.63
CA VAL A 120 15.71 6.87 -6.44
C VAL A 120 16.44 5.69 -5.79
N GLY A 121 17.71 5.53 -6.14
CA GLY A 121 18.53 4.44 -5.60
C GLY A 121 18.01 3.07 -6.04
N ASP A 122 17.75 2.19 -5.07
CA ASP A 122 17.22 0.84 -5.27
C ASP A 122 15.69 0.80 -5.41
N HIS A 123 15.01 1.95 -5.32
CA HIS A 123 13.57 2.06 -5.47
C HIS A 123 13.17 2.98 -6.63
N THR A 124 11.93 2.83 -7.07
CA THR A 124 11.23 3.73 -7.97
C THR A 124 10.01 4.31 -7.25
N LEU A 125 9.92 5.64 -7.21
CA LEU A 125 8.75 6.36 -6.75
C LEU A 125 7.74 6.48 -7.88
N PHE A 126 6.51 6.05 -7.64
CA PHE A 126 5.36 6.35 -8.50
C PHE A 126 4.54 7.43 -7.84
N ILE A 127 4.48 8.60 -8.48
CA ILE A 127 3.53 9.66 -8.11
C ILE A 127 2.22 9.33 -8.80
N GLY A 128 1.16 9.15 -8.01
CA GLY A 128 -0.18 8.85 -8.50
C GLY A 128 -1.10 10.06 -8.40
N LYS A 129 -1.81 10.36 -9.48
CA LYS A 129 -2.92 11.31 -9.46
C LYS A 129 -4.20 10.57 -9.08
N VAL A 130 -4.78 10.96 -7.95
CA VAL A 130 -5.97 10.29 -7.42
C VAL A 130 -7.17 10.55 -8.33
N ARG A 131 -7.84 9.48 -8.75
CA ARG A 131 -9.08 9.52 -9.52
C ARG A 131 -10.31 9.44 -8.63
N ASP A 132 -10.33 8.42 -7.77
CA ASP A 132 -11.43 8.16 -6.86
C ASP A 132 -10.94 7.38 -5.63
N PHE A 133 -11.78 7.29 -4.61
CA PHE A 133 -11.51 6.51 -3.41
C PHE A 133 -12.79 6.03 -2.71
N LYS A 134 -12.67 4.91 -2.00
CA LYS A 134 -13.69 4.37 -1.08
C LYS A 134 -13.14 4.39 0.33
N LEU A 135 -14.03 4.63 1.31
CA LEU A 135 -13.72 4.60 2.74
C LEU A 135 -14.62 3.59 3.44
N THR A 136 -14.08 2.97 4.48
CA THR A 136 -14.82 2.16 5.45
C THR A 136 -14.41 2.54 6.87
N GLU A 137 -15.17 2.07 7.85
CA GLU A 137 -14.89 2.28 9.27
C GLU A 137 -14.10 1.10 9.85
N GLY A 138 -13.27 1.35 10.86
CA GLY A 138 -12.50 0.32 11.55
C GLY A 138 -11.14 0.83 12.05
N ASP A 139 -10.35 -0.07 12.64
CA ASP A 139 -9.01 0.25 13.14
C ASP A 139 -7.92 -0.19 12.15
N PRO A 140 -6.82 0.58 11.99
CA PRO A 140 -5.77 0.27 11.02
C PRO A 140 -4.84 -0.83 11.50
N LEU A 141 -4.39 -1.65 10.55
CA LEU A 141 -3.23 -2.51 10.75
C LEU A 141 -1.97 -1.65 10.83
N ILE A 142 -1.25 -1.76 11.96
CA ILE A 142 -0.03 -0.99 12.20
C ILE A 142 1.19 -1.87 11.99
N PHE A 143 2.25 -1.30 11.41
CA PHE A 143 3.57 -1.91 11.36
C PHE A 143 4.61 -1.03 12.05
N PHE A 144 5.32 -1.61 13.03
CA PHE A 144 6.33 -0.90 13.81
C PHE A 144 7.42 -1.86 14.27
N CYS A 145 8.69 -1.47 14.08
CA CYS A 145 9.86 -2.26 14.46
C CYS A 145 9.83 -3.71 13.95
N GLY A 146 9.35 -3.94 12.72
CA GLY A 146 9.29 -5.26 12.11
C GLY A 146 8.15 -6.16 12.64
N LYS A 147 7.16 -5.58 13.32
CA LYS A 147 6.03 -6.32 13.90
C LYS A 147 4.71 -5.65 13.53
N TYR A 148 3.69 -6.49 13.31
CA TYR A 148 2.31 -6.03 13.28
C TYR A 148 1.88 -5.59 14.68
N GLY A 149 0.99 -4.61 14.72
CA GLY A 149 0.32 -4.13 15.92
C GLY A 149 -1.03 -3.54 15.58
N SER A 150 -1.74 -3.11 16.62
CA SER A 150 -3.01 -2.40 16.48
C SER A 150 -2.86 -0.95 16.89
N TYR A 151 -3.69 -0.10 16.30
CA TYR A 151 -3.89 1.25 16.80
C TYR A 151 -4.60 1.19 18.16
N LYS A 152 -4.15 2.02 19.10
CA LYS A 152 -4.87 2.27 20.34
C LYS A 152 -5.04 3.76 20.47
N GLN A 153 -6.29 4.21 20.41
CA GLN A 153 -6.62 5.59 20.68
C GLN A 153 -6.16 5.93 22.10
N LYS A 154 -5.28 6.92 22.22
CA LYS A 154 -5.01 7.52 23.52
C LYS A 154 -6.11 8.55 23.76
N GLU A 155 -6.73 8.51 24.93
CA GLU A 155 -7.59 9.60 25.38
C GLU A 155 -6.76 10.89 25.35
N TYR A 156 -7.21 11.89 24.59
CA TYR A 156 -6.64 13.23 24.72
C TYR A 156 -7.04 13.78 26.09
N VAL A 157 -6.06 14.01 26.96
CA VAL A 157 -6.19 15.03 27.99
C VAL A 157 -6.16 16.37 27.23
N ARG A 158 -7.25 17.13 27.34
CA ARG A 158 -7.42 18.46 26.74
C ARG A 158 -6.27 19.40 27.06
#